data_AF-A0A9D4JDS5-F1
#
_entry.id   AF-A0A9D4JDS5-F1
#
_cell.length_a   1.000
_cell.length_b   1.000
_cell.length_c   1.000
_cell.angle_alpha   90.00
_cell.angle_beta   90.00
_cell.angle_gamma   90.00
#
_symmetry.space_group_name_H-M   'P 1'
#
loop_
_entity.id
_entity.type
_entity.pdbx_description
1 polymer ?
#
loop_
_entity_poly.entity_id
_entity_poly.type
_entity_poly.pdbx_seq_one_letter_code
_entity_poly.pdbx_strand_id
1 'polypeptide(L)' 'MALVLHLKYAENLPGKGERMAKVSFRGVSHYTKIVETNDESVWFDETFQWPVARPIEKDEYIDIQLYNYNKYLSN' A
#
# COMPACT_ATOMS: atom_id res chain seq x y z
N MET A 1 14.95 -13.86 -8.60
CA MET A 1 15.11 -12.74 -7.66
C MET A 1 13.75 -12.09 -7.45
N ALA A 2 13.55 -11.34 -6.37
CA ALA A 2 12.28 -10.68 -6.11
C ALA A 2 12.49 -9.27 -5.54
N LEU A 3 11.59 -8.36 -5.87
CA LEU A 3 11.46 -7.09 -5.18
C LEU A 3 10.54 -7.31 -3.98
N VAL A 4 11.00 -6.92 -2.79
CA VAL A 4 10.24 -7.05 -1.54
C VAL A 4 10.01 -5.66 -0.96
N LEU A 5 8.75 -5.34 -0.67
CA LEU A 5 8.33 -4.09 -0.05
C LEU A 5 7.68 -4.40 1.31
N HIS A 6 8.26 -3.90 2.40
CA HIS A 6 7.64 -3.91 3.71
C HIS A 6 6.99 -2.56 3.98
N LEU A 7 5.66 -2.50 3.87
CA LEU A 7 4.89 -1.29 4.16
C LEU A 7 4.57 -1.27 5.66
N LYS A 8 5.27 -0.43 6.41
CA LYS A 8 5.16 -0.37 7.89
C LYS A 8 3.92 0.41 8.33
N TYR A 9 3.94 1.72 8.15
CA TYR A 9 2.89 2.61 8.61
C TYR A 9 2.86 3.89 7.76
N ALA A 10 1.77 4.64 7.89
CA ALA A 10 1.65 6.01 7.39
C ALA A 10 1.16 6.91 8.54
N GLU A 11 1.61 8.15 8.58
CA GLU A 11 1.30 9.13 9.64
C GLU A 11 0.92 10.49 9.04
N ASN A 12 0.48 11.42 9.90
CA ASN A 12 -0.04 12.73 9.52
C ASN A 12 -1.24 12.64 8.56
N LEU A 13 -2.09 11.63 8.76
CA LEU A 13 -3.30 11.40 7.96
C LEU A 13 -4.46 12.23 8.50
N PRO A 14 -5.19 12.96 7.65
CA PRO A 14 -6.30 13.79 8.09
C PRO A 14 -7.50 12.93 8.47
N GLY A 15 -8.06 13.18 9.65
CA GLY A 15 -9.33 12.62 10.10
C GLY A 15 -9.30 11.12 10.44
N LYS A 16 -10.47 10.60 10.83
CA LYS A 16 -10.67 9.21 11.23
C LYS A 16 -11.34 8.42 10.11
N GLY A 17 -11.06 7.12 10.04
CA GLY A 17 -11.73 6.23 9.09
C GLY A 17 -10.92 5.00 8.75
N GLU A 18 -11.54 4.11 7.97
CA GLU A 18 -10.88 2.94 7.43
C GLU A 18 -9.86 3.36 6.37
N ARG A 19 -8.68 2.76 6.40
CA ARG A 19 -7.59 3.02 5.47
C ARG A 19 -7.19 1.73 4.77
N MET A 20 -6.79 1.86 3.51
CA MET A 20 -6.25 0.77 2.71
C MET A 20 -5.18 1.33 1.79
N ALA A 21 -4.06 0.63 1.63
CA ALA A 21 -3.03 0.99 0.67
C ALA A 21 -3.04 0.02 -0.51
N LYS A 22 -2.75 0.56 -1.70
CA LYS A 22 -2.42 -0.20 -2.90
C LYS A 22 -0.96 0.02 -3.22
N VAL A 23 -0.23 -1.07 -3.42
CA VAL A 23 1.17 -1.05 -3.84
C VAL A 23 1.27 -1.68 -5.22
N SER A 24 1.95 -1.02 -6.16
CA SER A 24 2.05 -1.49 -7.54
C SER A 24 3.47 -1.41 -8.06
N PHE A 25 3.91 -2.47 -8.74
CA PHE A 25 5.19 -2.52 -9.44
C PHE A 25 5.00 -3.26 -10.77
N ARG A 26 5.50 -2.68 -11.87
CA ARG A 26 5.37 -3.23 -13.24
C ARG A 26 3.94 -3.66 -13.60
N GLY A 27 2.94 -2.87 -13.19
CA GLY A 27 1.52 -3.13 -13.48
C GLY A 27 0.86 -4.21 -12.62
N VAL A 28 1.59 -4.87 -11.72
CA VAL A 28 1.02 -5.83 -10.76
C VAL A 28 0.80 -5.12 -9.43
N SER A 29 -0.45 -5.15 -8.96
CA SER A 29 -0.87 -4.48 -7.73
C SER A 29 -1.24 -5.46 -6.63
N HIS A 30 -0.93 -5.08 -5.39
CA HIS A 30 -1.44 -5.70 -4.18
C HIS A 30 -2.11 -4.65 -3.30
N TYR A 31 -3.02 -5.08 -2.44
CA TYR A 31 -3.70 -4.24 -1.47
C TYR A 31 -3.36 -4.73 -0.07
N THR A 32 -3.23 -3.80 0.87
CA THR A 32 -3.24 -4.14 2.29
C THR A 32 -4.63 -4.61 2.69
N LYS A 33 -4.73 -5.18 3.89
CA LYS A 33 -6.00 -5.24 4.60
C LYS A 33 -6.52 -3.83 4.85
N ILE A 34 -7.84 -3.76 5.05
CA ILE A 34 -8.50 -2.55 5.53
C ILE A 34 -8.20 -2.44 7.03
N VAL A 35 -7.66 -1.30 7.45
CA VAL A 35 -7.33 -1.01 8.84
C VAL A 35 -8.20 0.15 9.31
N GLU A 36 -8.97 -0.07 10.36
CA GLU A 36 -9.70 1.01 11.03
C GLU A 36 -8.72 1.79 11.92
N THR A 37 -8.63 3.11 11.72
CA THR A 37 -7.83 3.97 12.59
C THR A 37 -8.65 5.11 13.17
N ASN A 38 -8.43 5.34 14.47
CA ASN A 38 -8.97 6.48 15.21
C ASN A 38 -7.94 7.61 15.37
N ASP A 39 -6.72 7.39 14.88
CA ASP A 39 -5.59 8.29 15.02
C ASP A 39 -5.15 8.83 13.66
N GLU A 40 -4.24 9.80 13.67
CA GLU A 40 -3.62 10.37 12.47
C GLU A 40 -2.54 9.44 11.87
N SER A 41 -2.44 8.21 12.37
CA SER A 41 -1.53 7.19 11.86
C SER A 41 -2.25 5.85 11.62
N VAL A 42 -1.72 5.07 10.68
CA VAL A 42 -2.19 3.72 10.38
C VAL A 42 -0.99 2.79 10.25
N TRP A 43 -1.07 1.65 10.93
CA TRP A 43 -0.06 0.60 10.89
C TRP A 43 -0.56 -0.53 9.97
N PHE A 44 0.18 -0.79 8.90
CA PHE A 44 -0.10 -1.88 7.98
C PHE A 44 0.71 -3.12 8.36
N ASP A 45 2.02 -2.94 8.54
CA ASP A 45 2.99 -4.00 8.81
C ASP A 45 2.88 -5.20 7.84
N GLU A 46 2.66 -4.92 6.56
CA GLU A 46 2.49 -5.93 5.52
C GLU A 46 3.69 -5.99 4.57
N THR A 47 4.08 -7.20 4.19
CA THR A 47 5.16 -7.44 3.22
C THR A 47 4.60 -7.93 1.90
N PHE A 48 4.99 -7.25 0.82
CA PHE A 48 4.61 -7.57 -0.55
C PHE A 48 5.82 -8.02 -1.34
N GLN A 49 5.63 -8.95 -2.27
CA GLN A 49 6.71 -9.50 -3.08
C GLN A 49 6.30 -9.60 -4.54
N TRP A 50 7.15 -9.06 -5.42
CA TRP A 50 7.06 -9.26 -6.86
C TRP A 50 8.24 -10.11 -7.33
N PRO A 51 7.99 -11.33 -7.82
CA PRO A 51 8.99 -12.07 -8.57
C PRO A 51 9.44 -11.27 -9.78
N VAL A 52 10.76 -11.08 -9.95
CA VAL A 52 11.32 -10.35 -11.10
C VAL A 52 12.09 -11.28 -12.01
N ALA A 53 11.64 -11.39 -13.27
CA ALA A 53 12.29 -12.19 -14.31
C ALA A 53 13.46 -11.46 -14.97
N ARG A 54 13.40 -10.12 -15.01
CA ARG A 54 14.47 -9.24 -15.50
C ARG A 54 14.95 -8.29 -14.39
N PRO A 55 16.22 -7.84 -14.41
CA PRO A 55 16.73 -6.84 -13.48
C PRO A 55 15.84 -5.60 -13.39
N ILE A 56 15.90 -4.90 -12.27
CA ILE A 56 15.16 -3.65 -12.06
C ILE A 56 16.00 -2.50 -12.63
N GLU A 57 15.37 -1.67 -13.44
CA GLU A 57 16.00 -0.50 -14.09
C GLU A 57 15.85 0.74 -13.20
N LYS A 58 16.72 1.75 -13.41
CA LYS A 58 16.82 2.92 -12.53
C LYS A 58 15.59 3.85 -12.60
N ASP A 59 14.92 3.85 -13.74
CA ASP A 59 13.74 4.66 -14.05
C ASP A 59 12.41 3.97 -13.67
N GLU A 60 12.47 2.71 -13.23
CA GLU A 60 11.30 2.01 -12.71
C GLU A 60 10.94 2.52 -11.32
N TYR A 61 9.64 2.57 -11.04
CA TYR A 61 9.10 3.07 -9.79
C TYR A 61 8.10 2.10 -9.18
N ILE A 62 7.91 2.24 -7.86
CA ILE A 62 6.84 1.58 -7.11
C ILE A 62 5.81 2.66 -6.81
N ASP A 63 4.56 2.41 -7.15
CA ASP A 63 3.44 3.26 -6.76
C ASP A 63 2.86 2.78 -5.44
N ILE A 64 2.78 3.68 -4.47
CA ILE A 64 2.08 3.45 -3.20
C ILE A 64 0.96 4.47 -3.11
N GLN A 65 -0.28 3.99 -3.11
CA GLN A 65 -1.48 4.81 -3.06
C GLN A 65 -2.23 4.50 -1.78
N LEU A 66 -2.54 5.53 -0.99
CA LEU A 66 -3.32 5.41 0.23
C LEU A 66 -4.75 5.88 -0.02
N TYR A 67 -5.72 5.09 0.43
CA TYR A 67 -7.13 5.37 0.27
C TYR A 67 -7.83 5.49 1.62
N ASN A 68 -8.80 6.39 1.67
CA ASN A 68 -9.88 6.33 2.64
C ASN A 68 -10.87 5.31 2.12
N TYR A 69 -10.99 4.20 2.83
CA TYR A 69 -11.96 3.17 2.51
C TYR A 69 -13.27 3.48 3.23
N ASN A 70 -14.38 3.28 2.54
CA ASN A 70 -15.69 3.28 3.16
C ASN A 70 -16.53 2.26 2.42
N LYS A 71 -16.89 1.17 3.10
CA LYS A 71 -17.63 0.05 2.51
C LYS A 71 -18.92 0.47 1.78
N TYR A 72 -19.56 1.56 2.20
CA TYR A 72 -20.82 2.04 1.61
C TYR A 72 -20.64 2.99 0.43
N LEU A 73 -19.45 3.59 0.28
CA LEU A 73 -19.14 4.55 -0.78
C LEU A 73 -18.15 4.01 -1.82
N SER A 74 -17.62 2.81 -1.59
CA SER A 74 -16.71 2.11 -2.49
C SER A 74 -17.51 1.30 -3.51
N ASN A 75 -17.99 1.97 -4.56
CA ASN A 75 -18.64 1.36 -5.73
C ASN A 75 -17.63 1.15 -6.86
#